data_AF-A0A7D9H6Y6-F1
#
_entry.id   AF-A0A7D9H6Y6-F1
#
_cell.length_a   1.000
_cell.length_b   1.000
_cell.length_c   1.000
_cell.angle_alpha   90.00
_cell.angle_beta   90.00
_cell.angle_gamma   90.00
#
_symmetry.space_group_name_H-M   'P 1'
#
loop_
_entity.id
_entity.type
_entity.pdbx_description
1 polymer ?
#
loop_
_entity_poly.entity_id
_entity_poly.type
_entity_poly.pdbx_seq_one_letter_code
_entity_poly.pdbx_strand_id
1 'polypeptide(L)'
;MACNQTEDEYGYDNSRFQKDIDENFHCSICYNVLKEPRMCRNNEHIFCLACVTRNLNENSETCPECNEDLSVDTLRQAPRLVNNYLSELKIKCDFASRGCPEFIRLESLESHVLNCGFSPVLCSNEECGMEINKQDRIHHETEVCEYRRVKCHDCGQIQELVGVLMKINTTTKNRVEGLKGNMKQEFKKFEVVKEDVKYVKDNLSKVNKNMAELKVTMTQILQKLSNLEMMGNSPSPVKPNEGAMFPGAYGFVSMSPPVLRNIMYAWPSPATVNHGRVRNPRPGQDLLNPPVLAQASPPDQKRMLGERLFPLIQKTHPHLAGKITGMLLEIDNAELLHMLEFREALAAKVEEAVCVIQAHQARQSKQH
;
A
#
# COMPACT_ATOMS: atom_id res chain seq x y z
N MET A 1 -2.73 36.83 -12.76
CA MET A 1 -3.50 36.86 -14.01
C MET A 1 -2.52 37.25 -15.10
N ALA A 2 -1.88 36.26 -15.72
CA ALA A 2 -1.00 36.49 -16.85
C ALA A 2 -1.88 36.52 -18.11
N CYS A 3 -2.45 37.69 -18.41
CA CYS A 3 -2.86 37.96 -19.78
C CYS A 3 -1.56 38.00 -20.61
N ASN A 4 -1.55 37.43 -21.83
CA ASN A 4 -0.37 37.40 -22.70
C ASN A 4 0.18 38.82 -22.92
N GLN A 5 1.17 39.22 -22.12
CA GLN A 5 1.78 40.55 -22.12
C GLN A 5 2.56 40.87 -23.41
N THR A 6 2.65 39.94 -24.36
CA THR A 6 3.44 40.10 -25.58
C THR A 6 2.63 40.63 -26.78
N GLU A 7 1.30 40.57 -26.76
CA GLU A 7 0.46 41.07 -27.86
C GLU A 7 -0.07 42.50 -27.65
N ASP A 8 0.14 43.08 -26.45
CA ASP A 8 -0.35 44.42 -26.13
C ASP A 8 0.56 45.56 -26.63
N GLU A 9 1.72 45.24 -27.18
CA GLU A 9 2.73 46.24 -27.53
C GLU A 9 2.54 46.93 -28.89
N TYR A 10 1.68 46.39 -29.77
CA TYR A 10 1.53 46.81 -31.17
C TYR A 10 0.06 46.82 -31.63
N GLY A 11 -0.17 47.11 -32.92
CA GLY A 11 -1.49 47.02 -33.56
C GLY A 11 -1.99 45.57 -33.66
N TYR A 12 -3.27 45.41 -34.00
CA TYR A 12 -3.91 44.10 -34.16
C TYR A 12 -3.44 43.39 -35.44
N ASP A 13 -3.02 42.13 -35.31
CA ASP A 13 -2.65 41.28 -36.46
C ASP A 13 -3.85 41.09 -37.42
N ASN A 14 -3.61 41.34 -38.72
CA ASN A 14 -4.58 41.17 -39.79
C ASN A 14 -5.24 39.79 -39.82
N SER A 15 -4.50 38.72 -39.53
CA SER A 15 -4.96 37.33 -39.58
C SER A 15 -6.05 37.01 -38.55
N ARG A 16 -6.22 37.88 -37.55
CA ARG A 16 -7.27 37.77 -36.54
C ARG A 16 -8.63 38.27 -37.03
N PHE A 17 -8.68 39.10 -38.06
CA PHE A 17 -9.94 39.65 -38.56
C PHE A 17 -10.70 38.66 -39.44
N GLN A 18 -12.03 38.78 -39.44
CA GLN A 18 -12.89 37.91 -40.26
C GLN A 18 -12.77 38.21 -41.76
N LYS A 19 -12.42 39.45 -42.10
CA LYS A 19 -12.28 39.96 -43.47
C LYS A 19 -10.97 40.72 -43.56
N ASP A 20 -10.44 40.79 -44.77
CA ASP A 20 -9.27 41.62 -45.06
C ASP A 20 -9.60 43.08 -44.79
N ILE A 21 -8.67 43.76 -44.12
CA ILE A 21 -8.78 45.17 -43.75
C ILE A 21 -7.99 45.99 -44.77
N ASP A 22 -8.56 47.12 -45.17
CA ASP A 22 -7.93 48.05 -46.11
C ASP A 22 -6.64 48.64 -45.51
N GLU A 23 -5.59 48.75 -46.33
CA GLU A 23 -4.24 49.21 -45.94
C GLU A 23 -4.26 50.57 -45.22
N ASN A 24 -5.24 51.44 -45.53
CA ASN A 24 -5.40 52.74 -44.90
C ASN A 24 -5.70 52.69 -43.38
N PHE A 25 -6.11 51.53 -42.85
CA PHE A 25 -6.36 51.34 -41.43
C PHE A 25 -5.21 50.65 -40.68
N HIS A 26 -4.02 50.64 -41.28
CA HIS A 26 -2.81 50.07 -40.68
C HIS A 26 -1.92 51.18 -40.14
N CYS A 27 -1.22 50.86 -39.06
CA CYS A 27 -0.23 51.74 -38.47
C CYS A 27 1.05 51.74 -39.30
N SER A 28 1.56 52.90 -39.69
CA SER A 28 2.82 52.95 -40.46
C SER A 28 4.07 52.51 -39.69
N ILE A 29 4.00 52.40 -38.35
CA ILE A 29 5.15 51.99 -37.51
C ILE A 29 5.21 50.47 -37.37
N CYS A 30 4.06 49.82 -37.13
CA CYS A 30 4.01 48.37 -36.88
C CYS A 30 3.34 47.56 -37.99
N TYR A 31 2.83 48.23 -39.03
CA TYR A 31 2.16 47.65 -40.21
C TYR A 31 0.92 46.79 -39.92
N ASN A 32 0.46 46.76 -38.67
CA ASN A 32 -0.74 46.06 -38.22
C ASN A 32 -1.95 47.01 -38.18
N VAL A 33 -3.17 46.45 -38.11
CA VAL A 33 -4.41 47.22 -37.95
C VAL A 33 -4.33 48.09 -36.69
N LEU A 34 -4.76 49.34 -36.81
CA LEU A 34 -4.64 50.35 -35.77
C LEU A 34 -5.30 49.93 -34.43
N LYS A 35 -4.54 50.00 -33.34
CA LYS A 35 -4.99 49.84 -31.95
C LYS A 35 -4.91 51.18 -31.23
N GLU A 36 -6.04 51.63 -30.68
CA GLU A 36 -6.18 52.97 -30.06
C GLU A 36 -5.60 54.10 -30.94
N PRO A 37 -6.18 54.34 -32.13
CA PRO A 37 -5.58 55.19 -33.15
C PRO A 37 -5.40 56.65 -32.68
N ARG A 38 -4.18 57.17 -32.84
CA ARG A 38 -3.80 58.57 -32.58
C ARG A 38 -3.31 59.23 -33.85
N MET A 39 -3.66 60.50 -34.01
CA MET A 39 -3.33 61.31 -35.18
C MET A 39 -2.30 62.38 -34.80
N CYS A 40 -1.36 62.67 -35.71
CA CYS A 40 -0.42 63.76 -35.51
C CYS A 40 -1.11 65.14 -35.51
N ARG A 41 -0.38 66.16 -35.06
CA ARG A 41 -0.96 67.48 -34.74
C ARG A 41 -1.45 68.25 -35.97
N ASN A 42 -0.66 68.32 -37.04
CA ASN A 42 -0.99 69.18 -38.18
C ASN A 42 -1.34 68.40 -39.47
N ASN A 43 -1.07 67.10 -39.52
CA ASN A 43 -1.35 66.24 -40.67
C ASN A 43 -2.30 65.09 -40.29
N GLU A 44 -2.65 64.26 -41.28
CA GLU A 44 -3.60 63.15 -41.14
C GLU A 44 -2.92 61.78 -40.91
N HIS A 45 -1.65 61.75 -40.50
CA HIS A 45 -0.94 60.50 -40.19
C HIS A 45 -1.46 59.86 -38.90
N ILE A 46 -1.88 58.60 -38.98
CA ILE A 46 -2.50 57.85 -37.88
C ILE A 46 -1.62 56.67 -37.48
N PHE A 47 -1.44 56.49 -36.17
CA PHE A 47 -0.61 55.43 -35.59
C PHE A 47 -1.34 54.77 -34.41
N CYS A 48 -0.91 53.57 -34.01
CA CYS A 48 -1.32 53.02 -32.72
C CYS A 48 -0.77 53.88 -31.57
N LEU A 49 -1.53 54.08 -30.49
CA LEU A 49 -1.09 54.85 -29.32
C LEU A 49 0.26 54.36 -28.78
N ALA A 50 0.41 53.06 -28.55
CA ALA A 50 1.65 52.47 -28.04
C ALA A 50 2.84 52.69 -29.00
N CYS A 51 2.61 52.55 -30.32
CA CYS A 51 3.66 52.68 -31.33
C CYS A 51 4.20 54.11 -31.42
N VAL A 52 3.31 55.10 -31.51
CA VAL A 52 3.75 56.50 -31.61
C VAL A 52 4.36 56.97 -30.29
N THR A 53 3.79 56.58 -29.14
CA THR A 53 4.34 56.95 -27.83
C THR A 53 5.75 56.40 -27.64
N ARG A 54 6.00 55.13 -28.01
CA ARG A 54 7.33 54.53 -27.95
C ARG A 54 8.31 55.26 -28.88
N ASN A 55 7.91 55.52 -30.13
CA ASN A 55 8.77 56.24 -31.08
C ASN A 55 9.13 57.64 -30.57
N LEU A 56 8.17 58.36 -30.01
CA LEU A 56 8.39 59.71 -29.48
C LEU A 56 9.32 59.73 -28.27
N ASN A 57 9.30 58.68 -27.45
CA ASN A 57 10.14 58.57 -26.27
C ASN A 57 11.56 58.06 -26.59
N GLU A 58 11.71 57.17 -27.57
CA GLU A 58 12.96 56.43 -27.81
C GLU A 58 13.74 56.92 -29.04
N ASN A 59 13.06 57.42 -30.08
CA ASN A 59 13.69 57.67 -31.38
C ASN A 59 13.72 59.15 -31.79
N SER A 60 12.61 59.89 -31.60
CA SER A 60 12.50 61.26 -32.11
C SER A 60 11.33 62.04 -31.52
N GLU A 61 11.47 63.34 -31.27
CA GLU A 61 10.35 64.24 -30.90
C GLU A 61 9.57 64.76 -32.13
N THR A 62 9.52 63.96 -33.20
CA THR A 62 8.87 64.30 -34.47
C THR A 62 8.00 63.16 -34.97
N CYS A 63 7.02 63.51 -35.82
CA CYS A 63 6.17 62.55 -36.50
C CYS A 63 7.00 61.69 -37.49
N PRO A 64 6.91 60.34 -37.44
CA PRO A 64 7.66 59.46 -38.35
C PRO A 64 7.42 59.67 -39.85
N GLU A 65 6.26 60.23 -40.21
CA GLU A 65 5.84 60.37 -41.61
C GLU A 65 6.12 61.77 -42.17
N CYS A 66 5.85 62.82 -41.40
CA CYS A 66 6.00 64.21 -41.87
C CYS A 66 7.18 64.97 -41.26
N ASN A 67 7.92 64.37 -40.32
CA ASN A 67 9.04 65.00 -39.60
C ASN A 67 8.71 66.31 -38.87
N GLU A 68 7.43 66.60 -38.63
CA GLU A 68 7.00 67.74 -37.83
C GLU A 68 7.11 67.44 -36.34
N ASP A 69 7.40 68.48 -35.54
CA ASP A 69 7.46 68.41 -34.08
C ASP A 69 6.17 67.81 -33.50
N LEU A 70 6.33 66.73 -32.75
CA LEU A 70 5.24 65.98 -32.17
C LEU A 70 5.66 65.46 -30.81
N SER A 71 4.81 65.66 -29.81
CA SER A 71 4.98 65.12 -28.47
C SER A 71 3.77 64.27 -28.07
N VAL A 72 3.94 63.40 -27.08
CA VAL A 72 2.87 62.52 -26.59
C VAL A 72 1.64 63.33 -26.15
N ASP A 73 1.84 64.50 -25.54
CA ASP A 73 0.76 65.38 -25.08
C ASP A 73 0.02 66.11 -26.20
N THR A 74 0.65 66.26 -27.37
CA THR A 74 0.07 66.98 -28.52
C THR A 74 -0.62 66.05 -29.52
N LEU A 75 -0.63 64.74 -29.26
CA LEU A 75 -1.34 63.75 -30.07
C LEU A 75 -2.85 63.96 -30.05
N ARG A 76 -3.44 64.00 -31.24
CA ARG A 76 -4.90 64.12 -31.40
C ARG A 76 -5.56 62.75 -31.41
N GLN A 77 -6.83 62.71 -31.03
CA GLN A 77 -7.66 61.53 -31.27
C GLN A 77 -7.90 61.37 -32.77
N ALA A 78 -7.92 60.13 -33.26
CA ALA A 78 -8.28 59.87 -34.65
C ALA A 78 -9.73 60.31 -34.96
N PRO A 79 -10.03 60.67 -36.22
CA PRO A 79 -11.37 61.01 -36.66
C PRO A 79 -12.40 59.93 -36.29
N ARG A 80 -13.62 60.36 -35.93
CA ARG A 80 -14.69 59.44 -35.52
C ARG A 80 -15.00 58.38 -36.57
N LEU A 81 -14.85 58.71 -37.86
CA LEU A 81 -15.07 57.76 -38.95
C LEU A 81 -14.14 56.54 -38.85
N VAL A 82 -12.86 56.77 -38.54
CA VAL A 82 -11.86 55.70 -38.35
C VAL A 82 -12.25 54.83 -37.16
N ASN A 83 -12.57 55.45 -36.03
CA ASN A 83 -12.99 54.72 -34.83
C ASN A 83 -14.27 53.91 -35.06
N ASN A 84 -15.28 54.50 -35.70
CA ASN A 84 -16.54 53.82 -36.01
C ASN A 84 -16.31 52.61 -36.92
N TYR A 85 -15.49 52.76 -37.96
CA TYR A 85 -15.14 51.66 -38.85
C TYR A 85 -14.43 50.53 -38.10
N LEU A 86 -13.38 50.85 -37.34
CA LEU A 86 -12.63 49.87 -36.55
C LEU A 86 -13.52 49.14 -35.54
N SER A 87 -14.44 49.85 -34.87
CA SER A 87 -15.39 49.27 -33.91
C SER A 87 -16.31 48.20 -34.52
N GLU A 88 -16.70 48.35 -35.78
CA GLU A 88 -17.59 47.42 -36.48
C GLU A 88 -16.87 46.16 -36.99
N LEU A 89 -15.53 46.20 -37.07
CA LEU A 89 -14.74 45.06 -37.51
C LEU A 89 -14.93 43.87 -36.59
N LYS A 90 -14.96 42.68 -37.18
CA LYS A 90 -15.06 41.41 -36.44
C LYS A 90 -13.69 40.75 -36.36
N ILE A 91 -13.29 40.41 -35.14
CA ILE A 91 -11.99 39.85 -34.80
C ILE A 91 -12.16 38.57 -33.96
N LYS A 92 -11.24 37.61 -34.16
CA LYS A 92 -11.13 36.42 -33.30
C LYS A 92 -10.74 36.85 -31.88
N CYS A 93 -11.34 36.18 -30.89
CA CYS A 93 -10.93 36.30 -29.48
C CYS A 93 -9.45 35.98 -29.28
N ASP A 94 -8.81 36.60 -28.28
CA ASP A 94 -7.41 36.32 -27.88
C ASP A 94 -7.21 34.83 -27.53
N PHE A 95 -8.25 34.17 -27.02
CA PHE A 95 -8.25 32.75 -26.67
C PHE A 95 -8.72 31.84 -27.81
N ALA A 96 -8.67 32.28 -29.06
CA ALA A 96 -8.99 31.44 -30.22
C ALA A 96 -8.09 30.20 -30.32
N SER A 97 -6.81 30.33 -29.96
CA SER A 97 -5.86 29.22 -29.87
C SER A 97 -6.23 28.18 -28.81
N ARG A 98 -6.97 28.59 -27.77
CA ARG A 98 -7.52 27.72 -26.71
C ARG A 98 -8.88 27.12 -27.06
N GLY A 99 -9.43 27.46 -28.23
CA GLY A 99 -10.68 26.89 -28.75
C GLY A 99 -11.87 27.85 -28.80
N CYS A 100 -11.71 29.14 -28.49
CA CYS A 100 -12.80 30.10 -28.64
C CYS A 100 -13.16 30.28 -30.14
N PRO A 101 -14.38 29.93 -30.58
CA PRO A 101 -14.75 29.98 -32.00
C PRO A 101 -15.30 31.36 -32.44
N GLU A 102 -15.52 32.26 -31.49
CA GLU A 102 -16.28 33.49 -31.70
C GLU A 102 -15.48 34.56 -32.45
N PHE A 103 -16.15 35.18 -33.43
CA PHE A 103 -15.74 36.44 -34.04
C PHE A 103 -16.59 37.57 -33.45
N ILE A 104 -15.99 38.37 -32.58
CA ILE A 104 -16.66 39.45 -31.86
C ILE A 104 -16.33 40.79 -32.53
N ARG A 105 -17.24 41.76 -32.41
CA ARG A 105 -16.93 43.13 -32.80
C ARG A 105 -15.77 43.68 -31.97
N LEU A 106 -14.88 44.44 -32.59
CA LEU A 106 -13.69 44.98 -31.93
C LEU A 106 -14.06 45.82 -30.69
N GLU A 107 -15.16 46.60 -30.77
CA GLU A 107 -15.68 47.40 -29.64
C GLU A 107 -16.06 46.57 -28.40
N SER A 108 -16.36 45.28 -28.58
CA SER A 108 -16.78 44.35 -27.52
C SER A 108 -15.72 43.29 -27.22
N LEU A 109 -14.51 43.39 -27.79
CA LEU A 109 -13.46 42.40 -27.60
C LEU A 109 -13.03 42.32 -26.13
N GLU A 110 -12.77 43.46 -25.50
CA GLU A 110 -12.31 43.52 -24.10
C GLU A 110 -13.32 42.88 -23.14
N SER A 111 -14.60 43.23 -23.28
CA SER A 111 -15.67 42.68 -22.44
C SER A 111 -15.89 41.18 -22.68
N HIS A 112 -15.70 40.70 -23.91
CA HIS A 112 -15.72 39.28 -24.23
C HIS A 112 -14.54 38.54 -23.59
N VAL A 113 -13.30 39.04 -23.76
CA VAL A 113 -12.07 38.39 -23.24
C VAL A 113 -12.15 38.20 -21.73
N LEU A 114 -12.63 39.21 -20.98
CA LEU A 114 -12.84 39.13 -19.53
C LEU A 114 -13.82 38.01 -19.12
N ASN A 115 -14.80 37.73 -19.96
CA ASN A 115 -15.87 36.76 -19.68
C ASN A 115 -15.74 35.44 -20.43
N CYS A 116 -14.73 35.30 -21.29
CA CYS A 116 -14.59 34.17 -22.20
C CYS A 116 -14.43 32.85 -21.43
N GLY A 117 -15.22 31.85 -21.81
CA GLY A 117 -15.15 30.49 -21.23
C GLY A 117 -13.82 29.79 -21.51
N PHE A 118 -13.12 30.19 -22.57
CA PHE A 118 -11.80 29.66 -22.95
C PHE A 118 -10.63 30.42 -22.30
N SER A 119 -10.91 31.47 -21.52
CA SER A 119 -9.89 32.16 -20.74
C SER A 119 -9.20 31.16 -19.80
N PRO A 120 -7.86 31.21 -19.70
CA PRO A 120 -7.11 30.35 -18.80
C PRO A 120 -7.42 30.67 -17.32
N VAL A 121 -7.59 29.63 -16.53
CA VAL A 121 -7.72 29.68 -15.07
C VAL A 121 -6.92 28.54 -14.44
N LEU A 122 -6.46 28.73 -13.21
CA LEU A 122 -5.81 27.65 -12.46
C LEU A 122 -6.87 26.76 -11.80
N CYS A 123 -6.58 25.46 -11.73
CA CYS A 123 -7.36 24.50 -10.95
C CYS A 123 -7.35 24.87 -9.46
N SER A 124 -8.50 24.78 -8.79
CA SER A 124 -8.63 25.11 -7.37
C SER A 124 -8.24 23.96 -6.43
N ASN A 125 -8.00 22.74 -6.94
CA ASN A 125 -7.54 21.62 -6.13
C ASN A 125 -6.09 21.86 -5.69
N GLU A 126 -5.81 21.64 -4.40
CA GLU A 126 -4.47 21.75 -3.82
C GLU A 126 -3.47 20.87 -4.60
N GLU A 127 -2.25 21.36 -4.80
CA GLU A 127 -1.17 20.69 -5.54
C GLU A 127 -1.38 20.46 -7.04
N CYS A 128 -2.55 20.78 -7.62
CA CYS A 128 -2.78 20.59 -9.05
C CYS A 128 -2.01 21.61 -9.92
N GLY A 129 -2.25 22.91 -9.69
CA GLY A 129 -1.59 23.99 -10.43
C GLY A 129 -1.83 24.03 -11.95
N MET A 130 -2.62 23.11 -12.52
CA MET A 130 -2.87 23.07 -13.97
C MET A 130 -3.69 24.27 -14.45
N GLU A 131 -3.27 24.83 -15.58
CA GLU A 131 -4.00 25.85 -16.31
C GLU A 131 -5.01 25.21 -17.25
N ILE A 132 -6.29 25.49 -17.01
CA ILE A 132 -7.44 24.93 -17.73
C ILE A 132 -8.35 26.05 -18.22
N ASN A 133 -9.25 25.73 -19.14
CA ASN A 133 -10.25 26.69 -19.60
C ASN A 133 -11.29 26.95 -18.50
N LYS A 134 -11.70 28.22 -18.34
CA LYS A 134 -12.68 28.65 -17.33
C LYS A 134 -13.98 27.84 -17.35
N GLN A 135 -14.49 27.50 -18.54
CA GLN A 135 -15.72 26.72 -18.71
C GLN A 135 -15.58 25.26 -18.24
N ASP A 136 -14.36 24.70 -18.35
CA ASP A 136 -14.07 23.30 -18.06
C ASP A 136 -13.62 23.09 -16.60
N ARG A 137 -13.50 24.19 -15.83
CA ARG A 137 -12.93 24.17 -14.47
C ARG A 137 -13.65 23.20 -13.55
N ILE A 138 -14.98 23.25 -13.53
CA ILE A 138 -15.77 22.41 -12.62
C ILE A 138 -15.58 20.93 -12.98
N HIS A 139 -15.75 20.56 -14.25
CA HIS A 139 -15.57 19.19 -14.71
C HIS A 139 -14.16 18.67 -14.42
N HIS A 140 -13.14 19.49 -14.67
CA HIS A 140 -11.78 19.15 -14.28
C HIS A 140 -11.68 18.91 -12.77
N GLU A 141 -12.10 19.87 -11.95
CA GLU A 141 -11.96 19.80 -10.49
C GLU A 141 -12.68 18.60 -9.87
N THR A 142 -13.83 18.18 -10.43
CA THR A 142 -14.67 17.13 -9.84
C THR A 142 -14.50 15.74 -10.45
N GLU A 143 -14.09 15.64 -11.72
CA GLU A 143 -14.12 14.35 -12.44
C GLU A 143 -12.76 13.95 -13.03
N VAL A 144 -11.96 14.92 -13.48
CA VAL A 144 -10.71 14.64 -14.21
C VAL A 144 -9.47 14.78 -13.32
N CYS A 145 -9.43 15.81 -12.48
CA CYS A 145 -8.26 16.19 -11.70
C CYS A 145 -7.81 15.05 -10.79
N GLU A 146 -6.52 14.73 -10.83
CA GLU A 146 -5.89 13.69 -10.02
C GLU A 146 -5.84 14.07 -8.54
N TYR A 147 -5.76 15.37 -8.26
CA TYR A 147 -5.73 15.94 -6.91
C TYR A 147 -7.12 16.21 -6.32
N ARG A 148 -8.19 15.72 -6.97
CA ARG A 148 -9.56 15.93 -6.48
C ARG A 148 -9.81 15.15 -5.20
N ARG A 149 -10.57 15.76 -4.27
CA ARG A 149 -10.99 15.08 -3.04
C ARG A 149 -12.24 14.25 -3.29
N VAL A 150 -12.12 12.92 -3.20
CA VAL A 150 -13.26 12.00 -3.28
C VAL A 150 -13.83 11.71 -1.90
N LYS A 151 -15.16 11.67 -1.79
CA LYS A 151 -15.84 11.25 -0.55
C LYS A 151 -15.77 9.73 -0.44
N CYS A 152 -15.23 9.22 0.67
CA CYS A 152 -15.26 7.79 0.97
C CYS A 152 -16.69 7.38 1.32
N HIS A 153 -17.24 6.38 0.62
CA HIS A 153 -18.61 5.90 0.84
C HIS A 153 -18.70 4.99 2.09
N ASP A 154 -17.60 4.35 2.48
CA ASP A 154 -17.57 3.31 3.51
C ASP A 154 -16.73 3.67 4.75
N CYS A 155 -16.30 4.94 4.88
CA CYS A 155 -15.46 5.35 6.00
C CYS A 155 -16.13 5.18 7.37
N GLY A 156 -17.47 5.24 7.44
CA GLY A 156 -18.21 5.03 8.70
C GLY A 156 -18.04 3.60 9.23
N GLN A 157 -18.19 2.59 8.37
CA GLN A 157 -18.02 1.19 8.75
C GLN A 157 -16.56 0.86 9.09
N ILE A 158 -15.62 1.42 8.32
CA ILE A 158 -14.19 1.24 8.56
C ILE A 158 -13.77 1.90 9.88
N GLN A 159 -14.26 3.10 10.19
CA GLN A 159 -13.97 3.78 11.46
C GLN A 159 -14.54 3.03 12.67
N GLU A 160 -15.74 2.46 12.54
CA GLU A 160 -16.35 1.67 13.61
C GLU A 160 -15.56 0.36 13.85
N LEU A 161 -15.18 -0.34 12.77
CA LEU A 161 -14.32 -1.53 12.84
C LEU A 161 -12.96 -1.22 13.47
N VAL A 162 -12.31 -0.13 13.06
CA VAL A 162 -11.04 0.33 13.66
C VAL A 162 -11.23 0.65 15.14
N GLY A 163 -12.35 1.27 15.52
CA GLY A 163 -12.72 1.53 16.91
C GLY A 163 -12.88 0.26 17.75
N VAL A 164 -13.54 -0.76 17.20
CA VAL A 164 -13.67 -2.08 17.85
C VAL A 164 -12.31 -2.77 18.00
N LEU A 165 -11.47 -2.75 16.96
CA LEU A 165 -10.12 -3.32 17.00
C LEU A 165 -9.23 -2.64 18.05
N MET A 166 -9.29 -1.31 18.18
CA MET A 166 -8.55 -0.59 19.23
C MET A 166 -9.00 -0.99 20.65
N LYS A 167 -10.30 -1.19 20.87
CA LYS A 167 -10.84 -1.66 22.17
C LYS A 167 -10.41 -3.10 22.48
N ILE A 168 -10.43 -3.99 21.49
CA ILE A 168 -9.95 -5.37 21.66
C ILE A 168 -8.45 -5.37 21.97
N ASN A 169 -7.66 -4.58 21.25
CA ASN A 169 -6.21 -4.50 21.44
C ASN A 169 -5.85 -3.98 22.85
N THR A 170 -6.48 -2.91 23.30
CA THR A 170 -6.28 -2.38 24.67
C THR A 170 -6.70 -3.37 25.75
N THR A 171 -7.84 -4.05 25.59
CA THR A 171 -8.30 -5.09 26.52
C THR A 171 -7.33 -6.27 26.57
N THR A 172 -6.86 -6.71 25.40
CA THR A 172 -5.90 -7.82 25.27
C THR A 172 -4.57 -7.45 25.92
N LYS A 173 -4.07 -6.24 25.69
CA LYS A 173 -2.86 -5.71 26.33
C LYS A 173 -2.96 -5.71 27.85
N ASN A 174 -4.08 -5.24 28.40
CA ASN A 174 -4.30 -5.23 29.86
C ASN A 174 -4.35 -6.64 30.44
N ARG A 175 -5.00 -7.59 29.74
CA ARG A 175 -5.04 -9.01 30.16
C ARG A 175 -3.66 -9.65 30.13
N VAL A 176 -2.85 -9.39 29.11
CA VAL A 176 -1.48 -9.90 29.00
C VAL A 176 -0.60 -9.36 30.14
N GLU A 177 -0.68 -8.07 30.46
CA GLU A 177 0.06 -7.51 31.58
C GLU A 177 -0.42 -8.07 32.93
N GLY A 178 -1.73 -8.30 33.11
CA GLY A 178 -2.27 -8.99 34.27
C GLY A 178 -1.74 -10.43 34.42
N LEU A 179 -1.74 -11.22 33.33
CA LEU A 179 -1.19 -12.57 33.31
C LEU A 179 0.31 -12.59 33.62
N LYS A 180 1.06 -11.62 33.10
CA LYS A 180 2.49 -11.44 33.39
C LYS A 180 2.74 -11.11 34.87
N GLY A 181 1.87 -10.33 35.49
CA GLY A 181 1.88 -10.08 36.94
C GLY A 181 1.65 -11.35 37.75
N ASN A 182 0.60 -12.11 37.42
CA ASN A 182 0.27 -13.37 38.08
C ASN A 182 1.40 -14.40 37.94
N MET A 183 1.96 -14.53 36.73
CA MET A 183 3.09 -15.41 36.45
C MET A 183 4.30 -15.06 37.32
N LYS A 184 4.64 -13.76 37.45
CA LYS A 184 5.72 -13.30 38.34
C LYS A 184 5.46 -13.65 39.81
N GLN A 185 4.21 -13.54 40.27
CA GLN A 185 3.86 -13.87 41.65
C GLN A 185 3.98 -15.38 41.91
N GLU A 186 3.53 -16.21 40.96
CA GLU A 186 3.70 -17.67 41.04
C GLU A 186 5.17 -18.08 41.01
N PHE A 187 6.00 -17.45 40.17
CA PHE A 187 7.46 -17.67 40.18
C PHE A 187 8.09 -17.33 41.54
N LYS A 188 7.66 -16.25 42.21
CA LYS A 188 8.14 -15.91 43.56
C LYS A 188 7.76 -16.97 44.58
N LYS A 189 6.52 -17.47 44.55
CA LYS A 189 6.09 -18.57 45.43
C LYS A 189 6.90 -19.84 45.18
N PHE A 190 7.17 -20.15 43.92
CA PHE A 190 7.98 -21.31 43.54
C PHE A 190 9.42 -21.22 44.07
N GLU A 191 10.04 -20.03 44.09
CA GLU A 191 11.38 -19.85 44.69
C GLU A 191 11.38 -20.13 46.20
N VAL A 192 10.35 -19.71 46.94
CA VAL A 192 10.22 -20.05 48.37
C VAL A 192 10.12 -21.57 48.57
N VAL A 193 9.25 -22.23 47.80
CA VAL A 193 9.08 -23.69 47.87
C VAL A 193 10.38 -24.42 47.53
N LYS A 194 11.14 -23.93 46.56
CA LYS A 194 12.45 -24.48 46.19
C LYS A 194 13.46 -24.39 47.33
N GLU A 195 13.43 -23.30 48.10
CA GLU A 195 14.26 -23.11 49.30
C GLU A 195 13.87 -24.09 50.42
N ASP A 196 12.57 -24.26 50.66
CA ASP A 196 12.04 -25.23 51.61
C ASP A 196 12.41 -26.67 51.24
N VAL A 197 12.28 -27.03 49.96
CA VAL A 197 12.68 -28.36 49.45
C VAL A 197 14.17 -28.60 49.68
N LYS A 198 15.02 -27.59 49.47
CA LYS A 198 16.45 -27.68 49.76
C LYS A 198 16.70 -27.93 51.25
N TYR A 199 16.04 -27.18 52.12
CA TYR A 199 16.14 -27.35 53.58
C TYR A 199 15.72 -28.76 54.04
N VAL A 200 14.59 -29.27 53.53
CA VAL A 200 14.11 -30.63 53.83
C VAL A 200 15.13 -31.68 53.36
N LYS A 201 15.67 -31.51 52.15
CA LYS A 201 16.70 -32.41 51.61
C LYS A 201 17.95 -32.45 52.50
N ASP A 202 18.42 -31.29 52.95
CA ASP A 202 19.59 -31.18 53.82
C ASP A 202 19.35 -31.86 55.18
N ASN A 203 18.17 -31.68 55.77
CA ASN A 203 17.82 -32.35 57.02
C ASN A 203 17.63 -33.86 56.86
N LEU A 204 17.03 -34.32 55.77
CA LEU A 204 16.91 -35.74 55.47
C LEU A 204 18.30 -36.40 55.38
N SER A 205 19.28 -35.69 54.81
CA SER A 205 20.66 -36.18 54.76
C SER A 205 21.29 -36.35 56.15
N LYS A 206 21.00 -35.44 57.09
CA LYS A 206 21.48 -35.53 58.49
C LYS A 206 20.81 -36.69 59.22
N VAL A 207 19.50 -36.85 59.09
CA VAL A 207 18.76 -37.97 59.69
C VAL A 207 19.29 -39.31 59.18
N ASN A 208 19.54 -39.43 57.87
CA ASN A 208 20.11 -40.65 57.30
C ASN A 208 21.50 -40.98 57.85
N LYS A 209 22.37 -39.98 58.07
CA LYS A 209 23.67 -40.18 58.72
C LYS A 209 23.51 -40.67 60.16
N ASN A 210 22.68 -39.99 60.94
CA ASN A 210 22.41 -40.39 62.33
C ASN A 210 21.79 -41.79 62.42
N MET A 211 20.90 -42.14 61.49
CA MET A 211 20.29 -43.47 61.39
C MET A 211 21.35 -44.54 61.06
N ALA A 212 22.33 -44.22 60.20
CA ALA A 212 23.43 -45.13 59.91
C ALA A 212 24.33 -45.34 61.13
N GLU A 213 24.64 -44.28 61.87
CA GLU A 213 25.39 -44.37 63.14
C GLU A 213 24.64 -45.17 64.20
N LEU A 214 23.34 -44.94 64.36
CA LEU A 214 22.48 -45.68 65.29
C LEU A 214 22.38 -47.16 64.92
N LYS A 215 22.34 -47.49 63.62
CA LYS A 215 22.41 -48.88 63.17
C LYS A 215 23.71 -49.54 63.61
N VAL A 216 24.86 -48.88 63.42
CA VAL A 216 26.16 -49.41 63.84
C VAL A 216 26.20 -49.67 65.35
N THR A 217 25.73 -48.72 66.16
CA THR A 217 25.70 -48.90 67.63
C THR A 217 24.74 -50.01 68.05
N MET A 218 23.57 -50.13 67.42
CA MET A 218 22.63 -51.22 67.68
C MET A 218 23.26 -52.59 67.36
N THR A 219 23.95 -52.74 66.23
CA THR A 219 24.65 -53.98 65.89
C THR A 219 25.73 -54.32 66.92
N GLN A 220 26.47 -53.32 67.39
CA GLN A 220 27.47 -53.51 68.45
C GLN A 220 26.85 -53.96 69.78
N ILE A 221 25.68 -53.43 70.15
CA ILE A 221 24.95 -53.86 71.35
C ILE A 221 24.46 -55.30 71.21
N LEU A 222 23.84 -55.66 70.08
CA LEU A 222 23.40 -57.03 69.81
C LEU A 222 24.57 -58.03 69.87
N GLN A 223 25.73 -57.65 69.31
CA GLN A 223 26.96 -58.45 69.41
C GLN A 223 27.39 -58.66 70.88
N LYS A 224 27.31 -57.61 71.72
CA LYS A 224 27.66 -57.69 73.14
C LYS A 224 26.68 -58.54 73.96
N LEU A 225 25.38 -58.46 73.67
CA LEU A 225 24.37 -59.29 74.33
C LEU A 225 24.53 -60.77 73.98
N SER A 226 24.81 -61.09 72.71
CA SER A 226 25.11 -62.47 72.28
C SER A 226 26.33 -63.06 73.01
N ASN A 227 27.34 -62.25 73.33
CA ASN A 227 28.50 -62.70 74.10
C ASN A 227 28.20 -62.96 75.59
N LEU A 228 27.13 -62.38 76.15
CA LEU A 228 26.72 -62.59 77.54
C LEU A 228 25.89 -63.87 77.73
N GLU A 229 25.21 -64.34 76.67
CA GLU A 229 24.42 -65.60 76.69
C GLU A 229 25.30 -66.88 76.69
N MET A 230 26.63 -66.76 76.55
CA MET A 230 27.58 -67.88 76.52
C MET A 230 28.14 -68.30 77.90
N MET A 231 27.43 -68.01 79.01
CA MET A 231 27.74 -68.51 80.37
C MET A 231 26.51 -69.16 81.04
N GLY A 232 25.76 -70.01 80.32
CA GLY A 232 24.60 -70.71 80.88
C GLY A 232 24.21 -72.01 80.16
N ASN A 233 24.73 -73.13 80.68
CA ASN A 233 24.26 -74.52 80.60
C ASN A 233 24.43 -75.39 79.33
N SER A 234 24.81 -76.63 79.64
CA SER A 234 25.10 -77.80 78.82
C SER A 234 23.84 -78.60 78.43
N PRO A 235 23.94 -79.51 77.43
CA PRO A 235 22.80 -80.02 76.68
C PRO A 235 22.38 -81.44 77.06
N SER A 236 21.15 -81.83 76.74
CA SER A 236 20.78 -83.24 76.54
C SER A 236 19.56 -83.41 75.63
N PRO A 237 19.44 -84.56 74.93
CA PRO A 237 18.96 -84.59 73.55
C PRO A 237 17.68 -85.42 73.36
N VAL A 238 16.83 -85.02 72.40
CA VAL A 238 15.90 -85.94 71.74
C VAL A 238 15.94 -85.65 70.24
N LYS A 239 16.41 -86.63 69.47
CA LYS A 239 16.42 -86.61 68.00
C LYS A 239 15.07 -87.13 67.47
N PRO A 240 14.54 -86.55 66.38
CA PRO A 240 13.49 -87.14 65.58
C PRO A 240 14.06 -87.96 64.41
N ASN A 241 13.31 -88.98 63.99
CA ASN A 241 13.47 -89.74 62.75
C ASN A 241 12.08 -89.70 62.07
N GLU A 242 11.86 -89.59 60.76
CA GLU A 242 12.67 -89.73 59.55
C GLU A 242 11.80 -89.20 58.38
N GLY A 243 12.39 -88.73 57.27
CA GLY A 243 11.65 -88.49 56.01
C GLY A 243 11.96 -87.19 55.25
N ALA A 244 13.09 -87.16 54.55
CA ALA A 244 13.62 -86.05 53.75
C ALA A 244 13.39 -86.22 52.23
N MET A 245 13.41 -85.12 51.44
CA MET A 245 14.38 -84.80 50.33
C MET A 245 13.83 -83.68 49.39
N PHE A 246 14.23 -82.39 49.54
CA PHE A 246 15.17 -81.52 48.74
C PHE A 246 14.70 -81.02 47.32
N PRO A 247 15.20 -79.88 46.74
CA PRO A 247 15.44 -78.52 47.27
C PRO A 247 15.11 -77.32 46.31
N GLY A 248 15.22 -76.08 46.86
CA GLY A 248 15.47 -74.81 46.14
C GLY A 248 14.64 -73.63 46.71
N ALA A 249 15.10 -72.88 47.73
CA ALA A 249 15.99 -71.70 47.65
C ALA A 249 15.38 -70.57 46.76
N TYR A 250 15.15 -69.31 47.17
CA TYR A 250 15.85 -68.38 48.06
C TYR A 250 14.90 -67.22 48.47
N GLY A 251 15.16 -66.54 49.61
CA GLY A 251 15.02 -65.06 49.71
C GLY A 251 13.80 -64.43 50.39
N PHE A 252 13.86 -64.29 51.72
CA PHE A 252 13.43 -63.09 52.48
C PHE A 252 14.19 -61.86 51.90
N VAL A 253 13.75 -60.59 51.84
CA VAL A 253 13.04 -59.76 52.83
C VAL A 253 12.42 -58.52 52.13
N SER A 254 11.26 -58.12 52.68
CA SER A 254 10.65 -56.77 52.76
C SER A 254 11.61 -55.56 52.59
N MET A 255 11.31 -54.57 51.72
CA MET A 255 10.56 -53.30 52.02
C MET A 255 11.19 -52.47 53.17
N SER A 256 11.64 -51.21 53.04
CA SER A 256 11.09 -50.03 52.33
C SER A 256 12.15 -48.87 52.22
N PRO A 257 11.78 -47.60 51.92
CA PRO A 257 11.97 -46.75 50.71
C PRO A 257 13.19 -45.76 50.87
N PRO A 258 13.46 -44.65 50.10
CA PRO A 258 12.55 -43.84 49.26
C PRO A 258 13.13 -43.12 48.00
N VAL A 259 12.24 -42.33 47.36
CA VAL A 259 12.48 -41.08 46.58
C VAL A 259 12.58 -41.14 45.03
N LEU A 260 11.60 -40.44 44.44
CA LEU A 260 11.55 -39.70 43.16
C LEU A 260 11.73 -40.42 41.80
N ARG A 261 10.58 -40.45 41.10
CA ARG A 261 10.35 -39.82 39.78
C ARG A 261 11.04 -40.47 38.58
N ASN A 262 10.28 -41.27 37.84
CA ASN A 262 9.91 -40.88 36.49
C ASN A 262 8.72 -41.71 35.97
N ILE A 263 7.67 -40.99 35.59
CA ILE A 263 6.50 -41.53 34.91
C ILE A 263 6.92 -41.79 33.46
N MET A 264 7.23 -43.05 33.15
CA MET A 264 7.27 -43.57 31.78
C MET A 264 5.82 -43.76 31.32
N TYR A 265 5.33 -42.85 30.49
CA TYR A 265 4.19 -43.16 29.63
C TYR A 265 4.68 -43.89 28.38
N ALA A 266 3.92 -44.94 28.06
CA ALA A 266 4.04 -45.87 26.96
C ALA A 266 4.47 -45.27 25.61
N TRP A 267 5.47 -45.92 25.01
CA TRP A 267 5.58 -46.06 23.56
C TRP A 267 4.54 -47.07 23.05
N PRO A 268 3.87 -46.80 21.92
CA PRO A 268 3.40 -47.85 21.03
C PRO A 268 4.47 -48.18 19.98
N SER A 269 4.68 -49.47 19.76
CA SER A 269 5.45 -50.03 18.64
C SER A 269 4.94 -49.57 17.26
N PRO A 270 5.80 -49.60 16.23
CA PRO A 270 5.42 -49.34 14.85
C PRO A 270 4.64 -50.53 14.27
N ALA A 271 3.35 -50.32 14.01
CA ALA A 271 2.55 -51.27 13.24
C ALA A 271 2.83 -51.08 11.74
N THR A 272 3.49 -52.10 11.19
CA THR A 272 3.31 -52.72 9.87
C THR A 272 2.50 -51.95 8.84
N VAL A 273 3.22 -51.58 7.77
CA VAL A 273 2.70 -51.32 6.42
C VAL A 273 1.74 -52.44 6.02
N ASN A 274 0.51 -52.07 5.63
CA ASN A 274 -0.31 -52.95 4.79
C ASN A 274 -0.96 -52.15 3.67
N HIS A 275 -0.78 -52.67 2.46
CA HIS A 275 -1.25 -52.14 1.21
C HIS A 275 -2.77 -52.17 1.10
N GLY A 276 -3.33 -51.14 0.44
CA GLY A 276 -4.47 -51.32 -0.46
C GLY A 276 -5.88 -51.05 0.09
N ARG A 277 -6.40 -49.84 -0.14
CA ARG A 277 -7.61 -49.59 -0.95
C ARG A 277 -7.85 -48.09 -1.05
N VAL A 278 -7.53 -47.53 -2.20
CA VAL A 278 -7.92 -46.17 -2.59
C VAL A 278 -9.44 -46.14 -2.74
N ARG A 279 -10.13 -45.45 -1.83
CA ARG A 279 -11.48 -44.93 -2.06
C ARG A 279 -11.32 -43.50 -2.58
N ASN A 280 -11.87 -43.21 -3.76
CA ASN A 280 -11.97 -41.86 -4.32
C ASN A 280 -12.64 -40.89 -3.34
N PRO A 281 -12.07 -39.67 -3.16
CA PRO A 281 -12.85 -38.49 -2.87
C PRO A 281 -12.81 -37.48 -4.03
N ARG A 282 -13.78 -36.57 -3.98
CA ARG A 282 -14.26 -35.69 -5.05
C ARG A 282 -13.27 -34.59 -5.43
N PRO A 283 -13.36 -34.02 -6.65
CA PRO A 283 -12.48 -32.94 -7.09
C PRO A 283 -12.90 -31.63 -6.42
N GLY A 284 -12.07 -31.17 -5.48
CA GLY A 284 -12.23 -29.89 -4.84
C GLY A 284 -11.61 -29.90 -3.45
N GLN A 285 -10.51 -29.17 -3.31
CA GLN A 285 -9.74 -28.96 -2.08
C GLN A 285 -8.76 -30.09 -1.72
N ASP A 286 -7.66 -30.19 -2.46
CA ASP A 286 -6.39 -30.51 -1.82
C ASP A 286 -5.52 -29.26 -1.84
N LEU A 287 -4.82 -29.01 -0.75
CA LEU A 287 -4.04 -27.81 -0.48
C LEU A 287 -2.75 -27.84 -1.32
N LEU A 288 -2.28 -26.69 -1.80
CA LEU A 288 -0.90 -26.58 -2.27
C LEU A 288 -0.02 -26.85 -1.04
N ASN A 289 0.55 -28.05 -0.92
CA ASN A 289 1.54 -28.32 0.12
C ASN A 289 2.86 -27.65 -0.31
N PRO A 290 3.33 -26.59 0.39
CA PRO A 290 4.56 -25.87 0.05
C PRO A 290 5.80 -26.77 -0.15
N PRO A 291 5.96 -27.90 0.58
CA PRO A 291 7.09 -28.82 0.36
C PRO A 291 7.11 -29.51 -1.01
N VAL A 292 5.94 -29.72 -1.63
CA VAL A 292 5.81 -30.43 -2.93
C VAL A 292 6.12 -29.49 -4.09
N LEU A 293 5.77 -28.20 -3.96
CA LEU A 293 6.13 -27.16 -4.93
C LEU A 293 7.64 -26.91 -4.96
N ALA A 294 8.30 -26.87 -3.80
CA ALA A 294 9.75 -26.63 -3.72
C ALA A 294 10.62 -27.76 -4.30
N GLN A 295 10.08 -28.99 -4.41
CA GLN A 295 10.80 -30.16 -4.95
C GLN A 295 10.51 -30.45 -6.43
N ALA A 296 9.53 -29.76 -7.02
CA ALA A 296 9.15 -29.94 -8.42
C ALA A 296 10.09 -29.16 -9.36
N SER A 297 10.23 -29.64 -10.60
CA SER A 297 11.00 -28.95 -11.64
C SER A 297 10.34 -27.59 -11.99
N PRO A 298 11.08 -26.55 -12.42
CA PRO A 298 10.52 -25.25 -12.79
C PRO A 298 9.31 -25.30 -13.76
N PRO A 299 9.28 -26.17 -14.80
CA PRO A 299 8.09 -26.29 -15.65
C PRO A 299 6.91 -26.95 -14.94
N ASP A 300 7.14 -27.91 -14.04
CA ASP A 300 6.07 -28.56 -13.27
C ASP A 300 5.46 -27.60 -12.24
N GLN A 301 6.26 -26.71 -11.65
CA GLN A 301 5.77 -25.66 -10.75
C GLN A 301 4.77 -24.74 -11.46
N LYS A 302 5.10 -24.29 -12.68
CA LYS A 302 4.20 -23.44 -13.49
C LYS A 302 2.90 -24.16 -13.86
N ARG A 303 2.97 -25.47 -14.17
CA ARG A 303 1.77 -26.27 -14.42
C ARG A 303 0.87 -26.34 -13.18
N MET A 304 1.43 -26.60 -12.00
CA MET A 304 0.68 -26.67 -10.74
C MET A 304 0.05 -25.32 -10.34
N LEU A 305 0.76 -24.21 -10.60
CA LEU A 305 0.23 -22.86 -10.39
C LEU A 305 -0.91 -22.54 -11.38
N GLY A 306 -0.77 -22.96 -12.64
CA GLY A 306 -1.79 -22.80 -13.68
C GLY A 306 -3.11 -23.49 -13.33
N GLU A 307 -3.03 -24.73 -12.82
CA GLU A 307 -4.20 -25.49 -12.36
C GLU A 307 -4.97 -24.81 -11.22
N ARG A 308 -4.30 -23.92 -10.44
CA ARG A 308 -4.93 -23.14 -9.35
C ARG A 308 -5.43 -21.78 -9.79
N LEU A 309 -4.68 -21.10 -10.64
CA LEU A 309 -5.05 -19.78 -11.14
C LEU A 309 -6.24 -19.86 -12.09
N PHE A 310 -6.29 -20.88 -12.95
CA PHE A 310 -7.31 -21.00 -13.98
C PHE A 310 -8.76 -20.99 -13.44
N PRO A 311 -9.14 -21.79 -12.42
CA PRO A 311 -10.50 -21.76 -11.88
C PRO A 311 -10.87 -20.43 -11.21
N LEU A 312 -9.87 -19.70 -10.67
CA LEU A 312 -10.09 -18.38 -10.06
C LEU A 312 -10.38 -17.33 -11.14
N ILE A 313 -9.62 -17.37 -12.23
CA ILE A 313 -9.78 -16.45 -13.36
C ILE A 313 -11.05 -16.78 -14.16
N GLN A 314 -11.37 -18.07 -14.33
CA GLN A 314 -12.56 -18.51 -15.07
C GLN A 314 -13.86 -18.05 -14.42
N LYS A 315 -13.90 -17.90 -13.09
CA LYS A 315 -15.06 -17.32 -12.38
C LYS A 315 -15.32 -15.86 -12.76
N THR A 316 -14.27 -15.10 -13.04
CA THR A 316 -14.37 -13.66 -13.32
C THR A 316 -14.41 -13.36 -14.82
N HIS A 317 -13.62 -14.08 -15.63
CA HIS A 317 -13.51 -13.89 -17.08
C HIS A 317 -13.54 -15.23 -17.84
N PRO A 318 -14.72 -15.87 -18.02
CA PRO A 318 -14.84 -17.20 -18.62
C PRO A 318 -14.25 -17.33 -20.03
N HIS A 319 -14.45 -16.31 -20.88
CA HIS A 319 -14.03 -16.34 -22.29
C HIS A 319 -12.54 -16.08 -22.51
N LEU A 320 -11.87 -15.40 -21.57
CA LEU A 320 -10.45 -15.01 -21.70
C LEU A 320 -9.54 -15.79 -20.74
N ALA A 321 -10.09 -16.65 -19.88
CA ALA A 321 -9.38 -17.33 -18.80
C ALA A 321 -8.11 -18.07 -19.25
N GLY A 322 -8.17 -18.79 -20.38
CA GLY A 322 -7.02 -19.51 -20.91
C GLY A 322 -5.86 -18.60 -21.34
N LYS A 323 -6.17 -17.48 -22.00
CA LYS A 323 -5.15 -16.51 -22.46
C LYS A 323 -4.56 -15.73 -21.28
N ILE A 324 -5.40 -15.32 -20.34
CA ILE A 324 -4.97 -14.62 -19.13
C ILE A 324 -4.09 -15.54 -18.29
N THR A 325 -4.49 -16.79 -18.07
CA THR A 325 -3.68 -17.75 -17.30
C THR A 325 -2.36 -18.03 -18.00
N GLY A 326 -2.35 -18.15 -19.33
CA GLY A 326 -1.12 -18.29 -20.12
C GLY A 326 -0.16 -17.13 -19.91
N MET A 327 -0.65 -15.88 -20.00
CA MET A 327 0.16 -14.68 -19.77
C MET A 327 0.66 -14.56 -18.33
N LEU A 328 -0.18 -14.88 -17.34
CA LEU A 328 0.23 -14.82 -15.93
C LEU A 328 1.28 -15.88 -15.59
N LEU A 329 1.25 -17.05 -16.23
CA LEU A 329 2.27 -18.09 -16.04
C LEU A 329 3.65 -17.70 -16.59
N GLU A 330 3.77 -16.58 -17.31
CA GLU A 330 5.07 -16.02 -17.72
C GLU A 330 5.76 -15.25 -16.57
N ILE A 331 5.01 -14.84 -15.55
CA ILE A 331 5.51 -14.20 -14.32
C ILE A 331 6.32 -15.22 -13.49
N ASP A 332 7.17 -14.73 -12.58
CA ASP A 332 7.96 -15.58 -11.68
C ASP A 332 7.08 -16.30 -10.64
N ASN A 333 7.55 -17.47 -10.21
CA ASN A 333 6.79 -18.34 -9.31
C ASN A 333 6.58 -17.71 -7.92
N ALA A 334 7.47 -16.79 -7.48
CA ALA A 334 7.33 -16.13 -6.18
C ALA A 334 6.21 -15.09 -6.20
N GLU A 335 6.14 -14.26 -7.25
CA GLU A 335 5.03 -13.33 -7.45
C GLU A 335 3.70 -14.07 -7.67
N LEU A 336 3.69 -15.18 -8.42
CA LEU A 336 2.48 -16.00 -8.60
C LEU A 336 1.96 -16.62 -7.29
N LEU A 337 2.86 -17.02 -6.39
CA LEU A 337 2.48 -17.51 -5.05
C LEU A 337 1.89 -16.38 -4.19
N HIS A 338 2.49 -15.20 -4.23
CA HIS A 338 1.95 -14.02 -3.55
C HIS A 338 0.55 -13.65 -4.10
N MET A 339 0.34 -13.72 -5.42
CA MET A 339 -0.97 -13.50 -6.03
C MET A 339 -2.02 -14.56 -5.62
N LEU A 340 -1.61 -15.81 -5.37
CA LEU A 340 -2.51 -16.84 -4.86
C LEU A 340 -2.89 -16.63 -3.39
N GLU A 341 -2.04 -15.97 -2.60
CA GLU A 341 -2.31 -15.62 -1.21
C GLU A 341 -3.22 -14.38 -1.11
N PHE A 342 -3.05 -13.40 -2.01
CA PHE A 342 -3.79 -12.13 -1.99
C PHE A 342 -4.71 -11.98 -3.22
N ARG A 343 -6.03 -12.07 -3.01
CA ARG A 343 -7.05 -11.96 -4.08
C ARG A 343 -7.03 -10.61 -4.81
N GLU A 344 -6.65 -9.54 -4.13
CA GLU A 344 -6.54 -8.19 -4.69
C GLU A 344 -5.37 -8.08 -5.68
N ALA A 345 -4.22 -8.68 -5.35
CA ALA A 345 -3.07 -8.73 -6.24
C ALA A 345 -3.36 -9.55 -7.51
N LEU A 346 -4.08 -10.66 -7.37
CA LEU A 346 -4.55 -11.45 -8.51
C LEU A 346 -5.51 -10.65 -9.40
N ALA A 347 -6.48 -9.93 -8.82
CA ALA A 347 -7.45 -9.13 -9.57
C ALA A 347 -6.76 -8.03 -10.40
N ALA A 348 -5.83 -7.27 -9.79
CA ALA A 348 -5.11 -6.21 -10.48
C ALA A 348 -4.32 -6.73 -11.70
N LYS A 349 -3.59 -7.84 -11.53
CA LYS A 349 -2.82 -8.46 -12.63
C LYS A 349 -3.70 -9.08 -13.72
N VAL A 350 -4.87 -9.59 -13.35
CA VAL A 350 -5.87 -10.09 -14.31
C VAL A 350 -6.41 -8.93 -15.16
N GLU A 351 -6.70 -7.77 -14.56
CA GLU A 351 -7.15 -6.59 -15.30
C GLU A 351 -6.07 -6.04 -16.24
N GLU A 352 -4.80 -5.99 -15.81
CA GLU A 352 -3.67 -5.66 -16.68
C GLU A 352 -3.62 -6.58 -17.91
N ALA A 353 -3.72 -7.89 -17.70
CA ALA A 353 -3.71 -8.87 -18.78
C ALA A 353 -4.91 -8.71 -19.73
N VAL A 354 -6.11 -8.40 -19.20
CA VAL A 354 -7.31 -8.13 -20.01
C VAL A 354 -7.10 -6.92 -20.91
N CYS A 355 -6.55 -5.83 -20.38
CA CYS A 355 -6.28 -4.60 -21.14
C CYS A 355 -5.31 -4.88 -22.31
N VAL A 356 -4.23 -5.62 -22.06
CA VAL A 356 -3.25 -6.00 -23.10
C VAL A 356 -3.91 -6.86 -24.19
N ILE A 357 -4.72 -7.85 -23.81
CA ILE A 357 -5.42 -8.71 -24.77
C ILE A 357 -6.39 -7.91 -25.64
N GLN A 358 -7.16 -6.99 -25.04
CA GLN A 358 -8.09 -6.13 -25.78
C GLN A 358 -7.38 -5.17 -26.73
N ALA A 359 -6.27 -4.56 -26.29
CA ALA A 359 -5.44 -3.70 -27.13
C ALA A 359 -4.87 -4.46 -28.33
N HIS A 360 -4.45 -5.72 -28.13
CA HIS A 360 -3.97 -6.57 -29.22
C HIS A 360 -5.08 -6.96 -30.21
N GLN A 361 -6.28 -7.27 -29.71
CA GLN A 361 -7.43 -7.60 -30.56
C GLN A 361 -7.88 -6.39 -31.41
N ALA A 362 -7.90 -5.19 -30.82
CA ALA A 362 -8.23 -3.95 -31.52
C ALA A 362 -7.21 -3.56 -32.60
N ARG A 363 -5.95 -4.01 -32.49
CA ARG A 363 -4.94 -3.82 -33.54
C ARG A 363 -5.10 -4.83 -34.68
N GLN A 364 -5.44 -6.09 -34.36
CA GLN A 364 -5.67 -7.14 -35.36
C GLN A 364 -6.92 -6.89 -36.20
N SER A 365 -7.97 -6.28 -35.64
CA SER A 365 -9.19 -5.92 -36.38
C SER A 365 -9.05 -4.71 -37.30
N LYS A 366 -7.95 -3.95 -37.22
CA LYS A 366 -7.63 -2.83 -38.13
C LYS A 366 -6.71 -3.22 -39.29
N GLN A 367 -6.22 -4.46 -39.32
CA GLN A 367 -5.31 -4.98 -40.34
C GLN A 367 -5.98 -5.96 -41.33
N HIS A 368 -7.25 -6.28 -41.10
CA HIS A 368 -8.15 -6.93 -42.06
C HIS A 368 -9.28 -5.96 -42.40
#